data_AF-A0A1I2KFT7-F1
#
_entry.id   AF-A0A1I2KFT7-F1
#
_cell.length_a   1.000
_cell.length_b   1.000
_cell.length_c   1.000
_cell.angle_alpha   90.00
_cell.angle_beta   90.00
_cell.angle_gamma   90.00
#
_symmetry.space_group_name_H-M   'P 1'
#
loop_
_entity.id
_entity.type
_entity.pdbx_description
1 polymer ?
#
loop_
_entity_poly.entity_id
_entity_poly.type
_entity_poly.pdbx_seq_one_letter_code
_entity_poly.pdbx_strand_id
1 'polypeptide(L)'
;MSVGAAAVWRLGAVEARRLVCHPVYPVAMLYIAAYVAGAIRSGETGPAANGAYVVVMLSLLLVYAPATVVAGNRVAAATFRSRVHEPLDGTPVGVRQHTAAAIIGVLRGPALVSLAATGLLQVIGEFTTAHPERPIDVVHHRAALEYLQIPAVVLGAGLLGVAVARWLPRPGALPLTVLLVWISTVPLYQPSTTGTPYDRTWFALWPVWLSTDAGLLPRQPLDQEMWHLAYLLGLGVLAAIAALLRTAGPRRALCAAAVVAAVATAAADAVT
;
A
#
# COMPACT_ATOMS: atom_id res chain seq x y z
N MET A 1 19.01 -20.47 -19.25
CA MET A 1 17.99 -19.45 -18.90
C MET A 1 17.93 -19.07 -17.40
N SER A 2 18.89 -19.44 -16.54
CA SER A 2 18.74 -19.30 -15.07
C SER A 2 19.50 -18.14 -14.40
N VAL A 3 20.49 -17.52 -15.06
CA VAL A 3 21.32 -16.47 -14.44
C VAL A 3 20.53 -15.17 -14.18
N GLY A 4 19.52 -14.89 -15.01
CA GLY A 4 18.73 -13.66 -14.90
C GLY A 4 17.84 -13.61 -13.65
N ALA A 5 17.13 -14.70 -13.33
CA ALA A 5 16.15 -14.68 -12.23
C ALA A 5 16.82 -14.50 -10.86
N ALA A 6 17.89 -15.25 -10.59
CA ALA A 6 18.63 -15.13 -9.33
C ALA A 6 19.25 -13.73 -9.15
N ALA A 7 19.74 -13.11 -10.23
CA ALA A 7 20.23 -11.74 -10.20
C ALA A 7 19.12 -10.73 -9.85
N VAL A 8 17.93 -10.86 -10.46
CA VAL A 8 16.78 -9.99 -10.13
C VAL A 8 16.36 -10.15 -8.68
N TRP A 9 16.33 -11.37 -8.13
CA TRP A 9 15.99 -11.62 -6.73
C TRP A 9 17.01 -11.03 -5.75
N ARG A 10 18.30 -11.17 -6.03
CA ARG A 10 19.38 -10.58 -5.21
C ARG A 10 19.33 -9.06 -5.25
N LEU A 11 19.17 -8.49 -6.45
CA LEU A 11 19.01 -7.05 -6.60
C LEU A 11 17.75 -6.56 -5.89
N GLY A 12 16.64 -7.29 -5.97
CA GLY A 12 15.41 -6.97 -5.25
C GLY A 12 15.58 -6.96 -3.74
N ALA A 13 16.43 -7.83 -3.17
CA ALA A 13 16.75 -7.78 -1.75
C ALA A 13 17.56 -6.52 -1.37
N VAL A 14 18.48 -6.09 -2.25
CA VAL A 14 19.22 -4.84 -2.07
C VAL A 14 18.28 -3.64 -2.14
N GLU A 15 17.35 -3.62 -3.10
CA GLU A 15 16.36 -2.56 -3.22
C GLU A 15 15.38 -2.56 -2.05
N ALA A 16 14.96 -3.73 -1.55
CA ALA A 16 14.14 -3.83 -0.34
C ALA A 16 14.82 -3.16 0.86
N ARG A 17 16.12 -3.43 1.06
CA ARG A 17 16.90 -2.79 2.13
C ARG A 17 16.98 -1.28 1.93
N ARG A 18 17.24 -0.81 0.70
CA ARG A 18 17.29 0.64 0.38
C ARG A 18 15.95 1.33 0.63
N LEU A 19 14.84 0.65 0.28
CA LEU A 19 13.50 1.12 0.56
C LEU A 19 13.29 1.22 2.07
N VAL A 20 13.42 0.13 2.83
CA VAL A 20 13.15 0.12 4.28
C VAL A 20 14.06 1.09 5.05
N CYS A 21 15.32 1.25 4.64
CA CYS A 21 16.24 2.21 5.24
C CYS A 21 16.08 3.65 4.70
N HIS A 22 15.09 3.93 3.85
CA HIS A 22 14.87 5.26 3.33
C HIS A 22 14.55 6.22 4.50
N PRO A 23 15.15 7.42 4.56
CA PRO A 23 15.04 8.32 5.72
C PRO A 23 13.62 8.78 6.04
N VAL A 24 12.67 8.62 5.11
CA VAL A 24 11.24 8.87 5.36
C VAL A 24 10.64 7.93 6.40
N TYR A 25 11.09 6.67 6.45
CA TYR A 25 10.48 5.65 7.30
C TYR A 25 10.85 5.80 8.77
N PRO A 26 12.10 6.06 9.17
CA PRO A 26 12.43 6.37 10.56
C PRO A 26 11.60 7.53 11.12
N VAL A 27 11.38 8.59 10.33
CA VAL A 27 10.55 9.74 10.74
C VAL A 27 9.10 9.31 10.95
N ALA A 28 8.53 8.56 10.01
CA ALA A 28 7.17 8.04 10.13
C ALA A 28 7.00 7.06 11.30
N MET A 29 7.96 6.14 11.47
CA MET A 29 7.93 5.09 12.49
C MET A 29 8.21 5.62 13.89
N LEU A 30 9.05 6.64 14.05
CA LEU A 30 9.35 7.23 15.35
C LEU A 30 8.09 7.82 16.00
N TYR A 31 7.25 8.49 15.20
CA TYR A 31 5.97 9.02 15.68
C TYR A 31 5.04 7.90 16.18
N ILE A 32 4.89 6.83 15.37
CA ILE A 32 4.07 5.67 15.74
C ILE A 32 4.61 4.99 16.99
N ALA A 33 5.92 4.74 17.04
CA ALA A 33 6.56 4.06 18.16
C ALA A 33 6.45 4.87 19.46
N ALA A 34 6.63 6.20 19.39
CA ALA A 34 6.46 7.09 20.53
C ALA A 34 5.01 7.07 21.05
N TYR A 35 4.03 7.10 20.15
CA TYR A 35 2.62 7.03 20.51
C TYR A 35 2.25 5.70 21.16
N VAL A 36 2.63 4.57 20.54
CA VAL A 36 2.37 3.22 21.07
C VAL A 36 3.07 3.01 22.41
N ALA A 37 4.33 3.43 22.56
CA ALA A 37 5.05 3.32 23.82
C ALA A 37 4.40 4.16 24.94
N GLY A 38 3.86 5.33 24.60
CA GLY A 38 3.06 6.15 25.50
C GLY A 38 1.82 5.42 25.99
N ALA A 39 1.03 4.86 25.07
CA ALA A 39 -0.19 4.11 25.38
C ALA A 39 0.07 2.82 26.19
N ILE A 40 1.17 2.12 25.93
CA ILE A 40 1.57 0.93 26.72
C ILE A 40 1.98 1.35 28.14
N ARG A 41 2.78 2.42 28.27
CA ARG A 41 3.26 2.89 29.58
C ARG A 41 2.15 3.38 30.48
N SER A 42 1.07 3.92 29.93
CA SER A 42 -0.08 4.36 30.72
C SER A 42 -0.93 3.17 31.23
N GLY A 43 -0.70 1.95 30.73
CA GLY A 43 -1.45 0.75 31.13
C GLY A 43 -2.93 0.81 30.75
N GLU A 44 -3.27 1.68 29.80
CA GLU A 44 -4.65 2.01 29.49
C GLU A 44 -5.25 0.93 28.58
N THR A 45 -6.33 0.31 29.06
CA THR A 45 -7.19 -0.58 28.26
C THR A 45 -8.42 0.18 27.81
N GLY A 46 -9.21 -0.39 26.89
CA GLY A 46 -10.45 0.23 26.42
C GLY A 46 -10.23 1.46 25.53
N PRO A 47 -10.71 2.67 25.87
CA PRO A 47 -10.65 3.83 24.97
C PRO A 47 -9.25 4.18 24.47
N ALA A 48 -8.21 4.01 25.29
CA ALA A 48 -6.84 4.28 24.88
C ALA A 48 -6.29 3.23 23.90
N ALA A 49 -6.66 1.95 24.09
CA ALA A 49 -6.34 0.90 23.13
C ALA A 49 -7.03 1.15 21.78
N ASN A 50 -8.26 1.67 21.80
CA ASN A 50 -8.97 2.10 20.60
C ASN A 50 -8.23 3.26 19.90
N GLY A 51 -7.75 4.25 20.66
CA GLY A 51 -6.91 5.34 20.16
C GLY A 51 -5.60 4.83 19.54
N ALA A 52 -4.88 3.94 20.22
CA ALA A 52 -3.66 3.30 19.72
C ALA A 52 -3.90 2.53 18.42
N TYR A 53 -4.96 1.73 18.37
CA TYR A 53 -5.37 1.02 17.17
C TYR A 53 -5.58 1.98 16.00
N VAL A 54 -6.40 3.03 16.20
CA VAL A 54 -6.72 4.01 15.15
C VAL A 54 -5.47 4.75 14.70
N VAL A 55 -4.61 5.20 15.63
CA VAL A 55 -3.38 5.93 15.28
C VAL A 55 -2.41 5.05 14.49
N VAL A 56 -2.21 3.79 14.90
CA VAL A 56 -1.33 2.87 14.16
C VAL A 56 -1.88 2.62 12.76
N MET A 57 -3.18 2.29 12.65
CA MET A 57 -3.84 2.04 11.37
C MET A 57 -3.77 3.26 10.44
N LEU A 58 -4.15 4.44 10.94
CA LEU A 58 -4.09 5.68 10.18
C LEU A 58 -2.66 6.03 9.80
N SER A 59 -1.68 5.78 10.67
CA SER A 59 -0.28 6.05 10.32
C SER A 59 0.23 5.12 9.22
N LEU A 60 -0.20 3.86 9.18
CA LEU A 60 0.12 2.95 8.07
C LEU A 60 -0.49 3.45 6.74
N LEU A 61 -1.70 3.98 6.76
CA LEU A 61 -2.42 4.38 5.55
C LEU A 61 -2.10 5.81 5.08
N LEU A 62 -1.98 6.76 6.00
CA LEU A 62 -1.78 8.19 5.74
C LEU A 62 -0.32 8.60 5.66
N VAL A 63 0.58 7.84 6.30
CA VAL A 63 1.99 8.20 6.36
C VAL A 63 2.83 7.14 5.66
N TYR A 64 2.71 5.87 6.07
CA TYR A 64 3.56 4.81 5.57
C TYR A 64 3.31 4.48 4.09
N ALA A 65 2.05 4.35 3.66
CA ALA A 65 1.73 4.08 2.26
C ALA A 65 2.19 5.23 1.31
N PRO A 66 1.88 6.52 1.56
CA PRO A 66 2.45 7.63 0.78
C PRO A 66 3.98 7.67 0.77
N ALA A 67 4.60 7.47 1.93
CA ALA A 67 6.05 7.36 2.05
C ALA A 67 6.61 6.22 1.17
N THR A 68 5.87 5.13 1.03
CA THR A 68 6.19 4.00 0.15
C THR A 68 6.12 4.38 -1.33
N VAL A 69 5.13 5.19 -1.75
CA VAL A 69 5.11 5.76 -3.12
C VAL A 69 6.39 6.56 -3.36
N VAL A 70 6.79 7.40 -2.40
CA VAL A 70 7.97 8.26 -2.52
C VAL A 70 9.25 7.46 -2.59
N ALA A 71 9.42 6.49 -1.69
CA ALA A 71 10.58 5.61 -1.66
C ALA A 71 10.68 4.77 -2.94
N GLY A 72 9.57 4.15 -3.38
CA GLY A 72 9.50 3.38 -4.61
C GLY A 72 9.83 4.20 -5.85
N ASN A 73 9.31 5.44 -5.92
CA ASN A 73 9.63 6.36 -7.00
C ASN A 73 11.11 6.75 -7.01
N ARG A 74 11.69 7.08 -5.86
CA ARG A 74 13.11 7.46 -5.78
C ARG A 74 14.03 6.31 -6.16
N VAL A 75 13.77 5.10 -5.66
CA VAL A 75 14.55 3.91 -6.02
C VAL A 75 14.47 3.63 -7.52
N ALA A 76 13.26 3.69 -8.10
CA ALA A 76 13.10 3.48 -9.54
C ALA A 76 13.72 4.62 -10.37
N ALA A 77 13.58 5.88 -9.94
CA ALA A 77 14.09 7.06 -10.64
C ALA A 77 15.61 7.22 -10.52
N ALA A 78 16.25 6.66 -9.49
CA ALA A 78 17.71 6.66 -9.34
C ALA A 78 18.41 5.99 -10.52
N THR A 79 17.75 5.03 -11.18
CA THR A 79 18.27 4.38 -12.40
C THR A 79 18.18 5.24 -13.66
N PHE A 80 17.54 6.42 -13.60
CA PHE A 80 17.28 7.28 -14.77
C PHE A 80 17.69 8.75 -14.63
N ARG A 81 17.62 9.34 -13.43
CA ARG A 81 17.65 10.80 -13.28
C ARG A 81 19.03 11.40 -13.10
N SER A 82 20.07 10.61 -12.93
CA SER A 82 21.42 11.14 -12.79
C SER A 82 22.22 10.90 -14.05
N ARG A 83 23.07 11.88 -14.38
CA ARG A 83 24.18 11.86 -15.34
C ARG A 83 25.22 10.76 -14.99
N VAL A 84 24.73 9.54 -14.78
CA VAL A 84 25.39 8.33 -14.27
C VAL A 84 25.10 7.17 -15.24
N HIS A 85 24.61 7.45 -16.45
CA HIS A 85 24.66 6.45 -17.52
C HIS A 85 26.12 6.04 -17.79
N GLU A 86 27.08 6.97 -17.73
CA GLU A 86 28.50 6.66 -17.94
C GLU A 86 29.07 5.57 -16.99
N PRO A 87 28.79 5.54 -15.67
CA PRO A 87 29.22 4.42 -14.82
C PRO A 87 28.31 3.18 -14.83
N LEU A 88 27.01 3.32 -15.14
CA LEU A 88 26.05 2.20 -15.11
C LEU A 88 26.00 1.42 -16.43
N ASP A 89 26.46 1.98 -17.54
CA ASP A 89 26.63 1.27 -18.81
C ASP A 89 27.62 0.09 -18.68
N GLY A 90 28.49 0.11 -17.65
CA GLY A 90 29.35 -1.02 -17.29
C GLY A 90 28.68 -2.10 -16.45
N THR A 91 27.45 -1.89 -15.96
CA THR A 91 26.74 -2.92 -15.16
C THR A 91 26.00 -3.91 -16.06
N PRO A 92 26.11 -5.23 -15.82
CA PRO A 92 25.55 -6.25 -16.71
C PRO A 92 24.01 -6.39 -16.60
N VAL A 93 23.33 -5.48 -15.92
CA VAL A 93 21.91 -5.62 -15.56
C VAL A 93 21.05 -4.64 -16.37
N GLY A 94 20.12 -5.18 -17.15
CA GLY A 94 19.26 -4.36 -18.01
C GLY A 94 18.19 -3.57 -17.23
N VAL A 95 17.68 -2.50 -17.84
CA VAL A 95 16.63 -1.61 -17.28
C VAL A 95 15.38 -2.39 -16.82
N ARG A 96 14.98 -3.42 -17.57
CA ARG A 96 13.84 -4.29 -17.22
C ARG A 96 14.10 -5.11 -15.96
N GLN A 97 15.33 -5.58 -15.77
CA GLN A 97 15.74 -6.32 -14.57
C GLN A 97 15.77 -5.40 -13.35
N HIS A 98 16.25 -4.16 -13.49
CA HIS A 98 16.16 -3.15 -12.42
C HIS A 98 14.71 -2.83 -12.04
N THR A 99 13.81 -2.74 -13.03
CA THR A 99 12.38 -2.50 -12.76
C THR A 99 11.76 -3.68 -12.02
N ALA A 100 12.03 -4.91 -12.47
CA ALA A 100 11.58 -6.12 -11.79
C ALA A 100 12.14 -6.23 -10.37
N ALA A 101 13.41 -5.88 -10.18
CA ALA A 101 14.04 -5.86 -8.86
C ALA A 101 13.42 -4.80 -7.94
N ALA A 102 13.08 -3.61 -8.45
CA ALA A 102 12.35 -2.61 -7.67
C ALA A 102 10.96 -3.10 -7.24
N ILE A 103 10.22 -3.79 -8.12
CA ILE A 103 8.93 -4.43 -7.81
C ILE A 103 9.10 -5.48 -6.68
N ILE A 104 10.09 -6.36 -6.80
CA ILE A 104 10.42 -7.34 -5.74
C ILE A 104 10.86 -6.62 -4.46
N GLY A 105 11.58 -5.51 -4.58
CA GLY A 105 12.01 -4.69 -3.46
C GLY A 105 10.84 -4.12 -2.66
N VAL A 106 9.81 -3.61 -3.34
CA VAL A 106 8.57 -3.15 -2.70
C VAL A 106 7.87 -4.30 -1.98
N LEU A 107 7.76 -5.46 -2.63
CA LEU A 107 7.13 -6.65 -2.06
C LEU A 107 7.87 -7.15 -0.80
N ARG A 108 9.20 -7.23 -0.86
CA ARG A 108 10.02 -7.78 0.25
C ARG A 108 10.38 -6.77 1.33
N GLY A 109 10.21 -5.48 1.08
CA GLY A 109 10.53 -4.42 2.03
C GLY A 109 9.24 -3.87 2.63
N PRO A 110 8.72 -2.74 2.12
CA PRO A 110 7.56 -2.07 2.70
C PRO A 110 6.31 -2.94 2.87
N ALA A 111 6.00 -3.80 1.90
CA ALA A 111 4.81 -4.67 2.01
C ALA A 111 4.97 -5.71 3.14
N LEU A 112 6.14 -6.32 3.32
CA LEU A 112 6.39 -7.22 4.46
C LEU A 112 6.40 -6.49 5.81
N VAL A 113 6.95 -5.27 5.87
CA VAL A 113 6.92 -4.46 7.10
C VAL A 113 5.48 -4.08 7.48
N SER A 114 4.67 -3.66 6.50
CA SER A 114 3.24 -3.38 6.76
C SER A 114 2.45 -4.63 7.14
N LEU A 115 2.78 -5.81 6.60
CA LEU A 115 2.19 -7.08 7.03
C LEU A 115 2.52 -7.38 8.49
N ALA A 116 3.77 -7.16 8.92
CA ALA A 116 4.15 -7.32 10.33
C ALA A 116 3.44 -6.31 11.24
N ALA A 117 3.34 -5.05 10.82
CA ALA A 117 2.59 -4.02 11.55
C ALA A 117 1.08 -4.32 11.62
N THR A 118 0.56 -5.00 10.60
CA THR A 118 -0.82 -5.47 10.56
C THR A 118 -1.05 -6.59 11.59
N GLY A 119 -0.08 -7.48 11.79
CA GLY A 119 -0.10 -8.44 12.90
C GLY A 119 -0.11 -7.75 14.27
N LEU A 120 0.64 -6.65 14.42
CA LEU A 120 0.59 -5.83 15.64
C LEU A 120 -0.79 -5.20 15.85
N LEU A 121 -1.44 -4.70 14.79
CA LEU A 121 -2.81 -4.18 14.87
C LEU A 121 -3.81 -5.25 15.34
N GLN A 122 -3.66 -6.50 14.88
CA GLN A 122 -4.50 -7.61 15.35
C GLN A 122 -4.36 -7.81 16.85
N VAL A 123 -3.12 -7.86 17.35
CA VAL A 123 -2.84 -8.00 18.79
C VAL A 123 -3.43 -6.83 19.58
N ILE A 124 -3.24 -5.58 19.12
CA ILE A 124 -3.84 -4.40 19.78
C ILE A 124 -5.38 -4.52 19.79
N GLY A 125 -5.95 -4.99 18.69
CA GLY A 125 -7.40 -5.20 18.54
C GLY A 125 -8.02 -6.26 19.46
N GLU A 126 -7.22 -7.06 20.18
CA GLU A 126 -7.73 -7.95 21.24
C GLU A 126 -7.99 -7.19 22.56
N PHE A 127 -7.35 -6.04 22.75
CA PHE A 127 -7.48 -5.20 23.94
C PHE A 127 -8.42 -4.01 23.74
N THR A 128 -8.97 -3.85 22.54
CA THR A 128 -9.96 -2.83 22.23
C THR A 128 -11.34 -3.21 22.77
N THR A 129 -12.15 -2.20 23.08
CA THR A 129 -13.51 -2.42 23.58
C THR A 129 -14.52 -1.66 22.75
N ALA A 130 -15.66 -2.29 22.48
CA ALA A 130 -16.80 -1.60 21.91
C ALA A 130 -17.54 -0.87 23.05
N HIS A 131 -17.43 0.45 23.10
CA HIS A 131 -18.22 1.25 24.03
C HIS A 131 -19.58 1.59 23.40
N PRO A 132 -20.70 1.06 23.92
CA PRO A 132 -22.02 1.27 23.32
C PRO A 132 -22.45 2.75 23.30
N GLU A 133 -21.92 3.54 24.23
CA GLU A 133 -22.30 4.94 24.45
C GLU A 133 -21.43 5.93 23.65
N ARG A 134 -20.33 5.48 23.05
CA ARG A 134 -19.41 6.32 22.25
C ARG A 134 -19.09 5.64 20.92
N PRO A 135 -19.98 5.76 19.92
CA PRO A 135 -19.77 5.12 18.61
C PRO A 135 -18.42 5.51 17.97
N ILE A 136 -17.95 6.75 18.23
CA ILE A 136 -16.67 7.29 17.74
C ILE A 136 -15.43 6.51 18.18
N ASP A 137 -15.51 5.82 19.31
CA ASP A 137 -14.39 5.11 19.90
C ASP A 137 -14.46 3.61 19.61
N VAL A 138 -15.47 3.10 18.88
CA VAL A 138 -15.66 1.66 18.71
C VAL A 138 -14.67 1.09 17.69
N VAL A 139 -13.84 0.14 18.14
CA VAL A 139 -13.06 -0.73 17.24
C VAL A 139 -13.76 -2.08 17.15
N HIS A 140 -14.29 -2.39 15.97
CA HIS A 140 -14.88 -3.70 15.69
C HIS A 140 -13.80 -4.75 15.50
N HIS A 141 -13.97 -5.92 16.12
CA HIS A 141 -13.08 -7.05 15.91
C HIS A 141 -13.15 -7.50 14.43
N ARG A 142 -11.99 -7.86 13.87
CA ARG A 142 -11.82 -8.17 12.45
C ARG A 142 -11.05 -9.45 12.26
N ALA A 143 -11.40 -10.20 11.22
CA ALA A 143 -10.69 -11.42 10.86
C ALA A 143 -9.33 -11.10 10.23
N ALA A 144 -8.37 -12.02 10.35
CA ALA A 144 -7.03 -11.82 9.82
C ALA A 144 -6.98 -11.51 8.31
N LEU A 145 -7.94 -12.05 7.54
CA LEU A 145 -8.07 -11.80 6.11
C LEU A 145 -8.49 -10.36 5.78
N GLU A 146 -9.34 -9.75 6.62
CA GLU A 146 -9.77 -8.37 6.44
C GLU A 146 -8.51 -7.48 6.54
N TYR A 147 -7.73 -7.63 7.60
CA TYR A 147 -6.48 -6.88 7.78
C TYR A 147 -5.48 -6.88 6.59
N LEU A 148 -5.53 -7.86 5.67
CA LEU A 148 -4.69 -7.91 4.47
C LEU A 148 -4.91 -6.73 3.50
N GLN A 149 -6.01 -5.98 3.61
CA GLN A 149 -6.20 -4.76 2.81
C GLN A 149 -5.10 -3.72 3.10
N ILE A 150 -4.60 -3.62 4.34
CA ILE A 150 -3.53 -2.66 4.71
C ILE A 150 -2.22 -2.92 3.93
N PRO A 151 -1.61 -4.13 3.99
CA PRO A 151 -0.40 -4.40 3.22
C PRO A 151 -0.66 -4.37 1.71
N ALA A 152 -1.87 -4.68 1.23
CA ALA A 152 -2.24 -4.51 -0.18
C ALA A 152 -2.19 -3.04 -0.63
N VAL A 153 -2.71 -2.10 0.19
CA VAL A 153 -2.61 -0.65 -0.06
C VAL A 153 -1.15 -0.21 -0.12
N VAL A 154 -0.32 -0.64 0.84
CA VAL A 154 1.11 -0.29 0.88
C VAL A 154 1.86 -0.85 -0.32
N LEU A 155 1.58 -2.09 -0.70
CA LEU A 155 2.13 -2.72 -1.90
C LEU A 155 1.73 -1.93 -3.16
N GLY A 156 0.44 -1.67 -3.34
CA GLY A 156 -0.08 -0.87 -4.45
C GLY A 156 0.56 0.52 -4.53
N ALA A 157 0.69 1.20 -3.39
CA ALA A 157 1.36 2.50 -3.28
C ALA A 157 2.82 2.45 -3.76
N GLY A 158 3.60 1.46 -3.32
CA GLY A 158 4.98 1.30 -3.77
C GLY A 158 5.11 0.98 -5.26
N LEU A 159 4.26 0.10 -5.77
CA LEU A 159 4.22 -0.26 -7.19
C LEU A 159 3.79 0.92 -8.08
N LEU A 160 2.84 1.72 -7.61
CA LEU A 160 2.46 2.98 -8.24
C LEU A 160 3.64 3.95 -8.28
N GLY A 161 4.40 4.09 -7.18
CA GLY A 161 5.61 4.90 -7.14
C GLY A 161 6.64 4.49 -8.21
N VAL A 162 6.85 3.18 -8.36
CA VAL A 162 7.72 2.60 -9.40
C VAL A 162 7.18 2.89 -10.80
N ALA A 163 5.86 2.74 -11.04
CA ALA A 163 5.24 3.04 -12.32
C ALA A 163 5.37 4.53 -12.69
N VAL A 164 5.05 5.43 -11.77
CA VAL A 164 5.17 6.88 -11.95
C VAL A 164 6.61 7.27 -12.28
N ALA A 165 7.62 6.65 -11.66
CA ALA A 165 9.01 6.93 -11.98
C ALA A 165 9.37 6.61 -13.45
N ARG A 166 8.76 5.56 -14.01
CA ARG A 166 9.00 5.10 -15.38
C ARG A 166 8.27 5.97 -16.41
N TRP A 167 7.05 6.43 -16.08
CA TRP A 167 6.21 7.19 -17.00
C TRP A 167 6.39 8.71 -16.90
N LEU A 168 6.61 9.24 -15.70
CA LEU A 168 6.77 10.67 -15.43
C LEU A 168 8.11 10.96 -14.73
N PRO A 169 9.24 11.01 -15.48
CA PRO A 169 10.55 11.25 -14.90
C PRO A 169 10.78 12.70 -14.43
N ARG A 170 9.75 13.56 -14.38
CA ARG A 170 9.87 14.97 -14.00
C ARG A 170 9.98 15.16 -12.47
N PRO A 171 10.84 16.08 -11.99
CA PRO A 171 10.80 16.52 -10.59
C PRO A 171 9.42 17.14 -10.31
N GLY A 172 8.78 16.75 -9.21
CA GLY A 172 7.44 17.25 -8.83
C GLY A 172 6.24 16.43 -9.33
N ALA A 173 6.39 15.54 -10.32
CA ALA A 173 5.29 14.66 -10.75
C ALA A 173 4.81 13.71 -9.65
N LEU A 174 5.75 13.27 -8.81
CA LEU A 174 5.49 12.38 -7.68
C LEU A 174 4.56 12.99 -6.62
N PRO A 175 4.87 14.15 -5.99
CA PRO A 175 3.96 14.75 -5.02
C PRO A 175 2.61 15.10 -5.64
N LEU A 176 2.57 15.55 -6.90
CA LEU A 176 1.30 15.78 -7.60
C LEU A 176 0.49 14.49 -7.72
N THR A 177 1.12 13.37 -8.09
CA THR A 177 0.44 12.07 -8.21
C THR A 177 -0.04 11.58 -6.85
N VAL A 178 0.79 11.67 -5.81
CA VAL A 178 0.39 11.29 -4.45
C VAL A 178 -0.80 12.15 -3.99
N LEU A 179 -0.73 13.46 -4.15
CA LEU A 179 -1.80 14.38 -3.77
C LEU A 179 -3.09 14.10 -4.57
N LEU A 180 -3.01 14.01 -5.90
CA LEU A 180 -4.17 13.72 -6.74
C LEU A 180 -4.79 12.39 -6.36
N VAL A 181 -4.00 11.33 -6.23
CA VAL A 181 -4.50 9.98 -5.96
C VAL A 181 -5.08 9.87 -4.55
N TRP A 182 -4.39 10.36 -3.51
CA TRP A 182 -4.91 10.30 -2.14
C TRP A 182 -6.10 11.23 -1.93
N ILE A 183 -6.03 12.49 -2.38
CA ILE A 183 -7.10 13.47 -2.16
C ILE A 183 -8.34 13.15 -3.00
N SER A 184 -8.19 12.70 -4.25
CA SER A 184 -9.34 12.35 -5.10
C SER A 184 -10.16 11.18 -4.57
N THR A 185 -9.58 10.35 -3.70
CA THR A 185 -10.30 9.25 -3.05
C THR A 185 -11.04 9.66 -1.79
N VAL A 186 -10.79 10.84 -1.21
CA VAL A 186 -11.50 11.32 -0.01
C VAL A 186 -13.01 11.45 -0.22
N PRO A 187 -13.52 12.02 -1.34
CA PRO A 187 -14.96 12.09 -1.60
C PRO A 187 -15.64 10.72 -1.78
N LEU A 188 -14.87 9.64 -1.99
CA LEU A 188 -15.42 8.28 -2.11
C LEU A 188 -15.85 7.70 -0.76
N TYR A 189 -15.42 8.32 0.36
CA TYR A 189 -15.79 7.94 1.73
C TYR A 189 -16.92 8.78 2.31
N GLN A 190 -17.67 9.51 1.48
CA GLN A 190 -18.82 10.25 1.99
C GLN A 190 -19.88 9.30 2.56
N PRO A 191 -20.38 9.56 3.78
CA PRO A 191 -21.46 8.78 4.35
C PRO A 191 -22.68 8.86 3.43
N SER A 192 -23.27 7.70 3.13
CA SER A 192 -24.50 7.65 2.34
C SER A 192 -25.65 8.35 3.08
N THR A 193 -26.28 9.29 2.40
CA THR A 193 -27.49 9.97 2.88
C THR A 193 -28.77 9.15 2.66
N THR A 194 -28.70 8.07 1.89
CA THR A 194 -29.85 7.24 1.48
C THR A 194 -30.05 5.99 2.35
N GLY A 195 -29.26 5.80 3.41
CA GLY A 195 -29.35 4.65 4.30
C GLY A 195 -28.77 3.34 3.73
N THR A 196 -28.38 3.32 2.45
CA THR A 196 -27.53 2.28 1.84
C THR A 196 -26.07 2.68 2.04
N PRO A 197 -25.35 2.15 3.04
CA PRO A 197 -24.23 2.90 3.59
C PRO A 197 -22.97 2.98 2.69
N TYR A 198 -22.99 2.50 1.44
CA TYR A 198 -21.76 2.05 0.78
C TYR A 198 -21.58 2.30 -0.73
N ASP A 199 -22.48 2.91 -1.51
CA ASP A 199 -22.41 2.84 -3.00
C ASP A 199 -21.13 3.38 -3.70
N ARG A 200 -20.21 4.07 -3.01
CA ARG A 200 -19.02 4.70 -3.63
C ARG A 200 -17.65 4.30 -3.05
N THR A 201 -17.61 3.58 -1.92
CA THR A 201 -16.33 3.24 -1.27
C THR A 201 -15.55 2.16 -2.00
N TRP A 202 -16.15 1.52 -3.01
CA TRP A 202 -15.64 0.32 -3.67
C TRP A 202 -14.43 0.63 -4.56
N PHE A 203 -14.36 1.83 -5.15
CA PHE A 203 -13.20 2.27 -5.93
C PHE A 203 -12.09 2.89 -5.08
N ALA A 204 -12.27 2.97 -3.77
CA ALA A 204 -11.37 3.71 -2.92
C ALA A 204 -10.04 2.96 -2.72
N LEU A 205 -8.95 3.70 -2.57
CA LEU A 205 -7.60 3.14 -2.42
C LEU A 205 -7.24 2.76 -0.97
N TRP A 206 -8.23 2.69 -0.09
CA TRP A 206 -8.04 2.42 1.32
C TRP A 206 -8.98 1.31 1.73
N PRO A 207 -8.79 0.73 2.93
CA PRO A 207 -9.69 -0.31 3.37
C PRO A 207 -11.15 0.17 3.40
N VAL A 208 -12.09 -0.66 2.97
CA VAL A 208 -13.52 -0.26 2.90
C VAL A 208 -14.11 0.06 4.26
N TRP A 209 -13.46 -0.37 5.35
CA TRP A 209 -13.82 -0.02 6.72
C TRP A 209 -13.19 1.27 7.25
N LEU A 210 -12.44 2.01 6.42
CA LEU A 210 -11.78 3.23 6.84
C LEU A 210 -12.77 4.38 7.04
N SER A 211 -13.34 4.42 8.24
CA SER A 211 -14.06 5.53 8.88
C SER A 211 -15.40 5.97 8.25
N THR A 212 -16.39 6.17 9.12
CA THR A 212 -17.45 7.18 8.92
C THR A 212 -17.22 8.35 9.87
N ASP A 213 -18.05 9.39 9.82
CA ASP A 213 -17.99 10.59 10.68
C ASP A 213 -17.92 10.30 12.20
N ALA A 214 -18.16 9.04 12.61
CA ALA A 214 -18.25 8.62 13.99
C ALA A 214 -17.50 7.30 14.30
N GLY A 215 -16.32 7.05 13.72
CA GLY A 215 -15.46 5.90 14.08
C GLY A 215 -15.25 4.88 12.95
N LEU A 216 -14.65 3.72 13.27
CA LEU A 216 -14.47 2.64 12.29
C LEU A 216 -15.80 2.06 11.87
N LEU A 217 -15.95 1.76 10.58
CA LEU A 217 -17.17 1.14 10.08
C LEU A 217 -17.42 -0.22 10.77
N PRO A 218 -18.69 -0.59 10.99
CA PRO A 218 -19.06 -1.96 11.31
C PRO A 218 -18.44 -2.95 10.34
N ARG A 219 -18.26 -4.20 10.80
CA ARG A 219 -17.78 -5.28 9.96
C ARG A 219 -18.70 -5.43 8.74
N GLN A 220 -18.12 -5.41 7.54
CA GLN A 220 -18.86 -5.61 6.30
C GLN A 220 -19.03 -7.11 6.00
N PRO A 221 -19.94 -7.47 5.09
CA PRO A 221 -19.99 -8.81 4.53
C PRO A 221 -18.61 -9.26 4.00
N LEU A 222 -18.20 -10.48 4.33
CA LEU A 222 -16.85 -10.97 4.04
C LEU A 222 -16.53 -10.97 2.53
N ASP A 223 -17.52 -11.27 1.70
CA ASP A 223 -17.47 -11.19 0.25
C ASP A 223 -17.08 -9.78 -0.24
N GLN A 224 -17.67 -8.73 0.33
CA GLN A 224 -17.31 -7.34 0.02
C GLN A 224 -15.87 -7.02 0.44
N GLU A 225 -15.44 -7.52 1.59
CA GLU A 225 -14.07 -7.32 2.09
C GLU A 225 -13.03 -8.02 1.21
N MET A 226 -13.34 -9.24 0.75
CA MET A 226 -12.45 -10.03 -0.11
C MET A 226 -12.43 -9.50 -1.53
N TRP A 227 -13.57 -8.98 -2.02
CA TRP A 227 -13.66 -8.26 -3.27
C TRP A 227 -12.72 -7.05 -3.27
N HIS A 228 -12.79 -6.23 -2.23
CA HIS A 228 -11.97 -5.02 -2.15
C HIS A 228 -10.48 -5.33 -2.07
N LEU A 229 -10.12 -6.38 -1.32
CA LEU A 229 -8.76 -6.89 -1.29
C LEU A 229 -8.28 -7.31 -2.69
N ALA A 230 -9.10 -8.04 -3.44
CA ALA A 230 -8.79 -8.44 -4.82
C ALA A 230 -8.64 -7.21 -5.74
N TYR A 231 -9.51 -6.21 -5.59
CA TYR A 231 -9.43 -4.93 -6.29
C TYR A 231 -8.10 -4.22 -6.04
N LEU A 232 -7.70 -4.05 -4.77
CA LEU A 232 -6.44 -3.40 -4.38
C LEU A 232 -5.20 -4.14 -4.91
N LEU A 233 -5.21 -5.48 -4.83
CA LEU A 233 -4.15 -6.32 -5.39
C LEU A 233 -4.08 -6.20 -6.91
N GLY A 234 -5.23 -6.20 -7.58
CA GLY A 234 -5.35 -6.02 -9.02
C GLY A 234 -4.79 -4.68 -9.49
N LEU A 235 -5.10 -3.59 -8.78
CA LEU A 235 -4.49 -2.27 -9.03
C LEU A 235 -2.96 -2.28 -8.85
N GLY A 236 -2.48 -2.94 -7.80
CA GLY A 236 -1.03 -3.11 -7.57
C GLY A 236 -0.35 -3.86 -8.72
N VAL A 237 -0.95 -4.97 -9.18
CA VAL A 237 -0.47 -5.75 -10.33
C VAL A 237 -0.47 -4.92 -11.60
N LEU A 238 -1.55 -4.16 -11.88
CA LEU A 238 -1.62 -3.26 -13.03
C LEU A 238 -0.51 -2.18 -12.98
N ALA A 239 -0.23 -1.61 -11.81
CA ALA A 239 0.87 -0.66 -11.64
C ALA A 239 2.24 -1.31 -11.92
N ALA A 240 2.49 -2.52 -11.41
CA ALA A 240 3.71 -3.28 -11.72
C ALA A 240 3.86 -3.59 -13.22
N ILE A 241 2.77 -4.00 -13.89
CA ILE A 241 2.77 -4.26 -15.32
C ILE A 241 3.01 -2.96 -16.10
N ALA A 242 2.36 -1.85 -15.72
CA ALA A 242 2.57 -0.55 -16.35
C ALA A 242 4.04 -0.11 -16.25
N ALA A 243 4.70 -0.35 -15.12
CA ALA A 243 6.12 -0.09 -14.95
C ALA A 243 6.98 -0.95 -15.92
N LEU A 244 6.67 -2.24 -16.05
CA LEU A 244 7.41 -3.16 -16.93
C LEU A 244 7.18 -2.88 -18.41
N LEU A 245 5.95 -2.53 -18.83
CA LEU A 245 5.61 -2.19 -20.21
C LEU A 245 6.39 -0.98 -20.74
N ARG A 246 6.79 -0.08 -19.84
CA ARG A 246 7.60 1.08 -20.17
C ARG A 246 9.06 0.73 -20.49
N THR A 247 9.51 -0.49 -20.20
CA THR A 247 10.85 -1.01 -20.51
C THR A 247 10.88 -1.82 -21.81
N ALA A 248 12.06 -1.97 -22.43
CA ALA A 248 12.24 -2.80 -23.61
C ALA A 248 12.13 -4.32 -23.28
N GLY A 249 11.59 -5.11 -24.21
CA GLY A 249 11.50 -6.57 -24.11
C GLY A 249 10.13 -7.13 -24.51
N PRO A 250 9.86 -8.43 -24.27
CA PRO A 250 8.60 -9.07 -24.67
C PRO A 250 7.40 -8.43 -23.95
N ARG A 251 6.43 -7.93 -24.73
CA ARG A 251 5.23 -7.23 -24.25
C ARG A 251 3.96 -8.08 -24.26
N ARG A 252 3.85 -9.06 -25.16
CA ARG A 252 2.61 -9.85 -25.36
C ARG A 252 2.10 -10.48 -24.07
N ALA A 253 2.99 -11.18 -23.33
CA ALA A 253 2.64 -11.79 -22.04
C ALA A 253 2.23 -10.76 -20.98
N LEU A 254 2.85 -9.57 -20.96
CA LEU A 254 2.49 -8.50 -20.04
C LEU A 254 1.13 -7.89 -20.38
N CYS A 255 0.82 -7.70 -21.67
CA CYS A 255 -0.50 -7.22 -22.10
C CYS A 255 -1.59 -8.24 -21.76
N ALA A 256 -1.35 -9.53 -21.99
CA ALA A 256 -2.28 -10.58 -21.60
C ALA A 256 -2.50 -10.59 -20.08
N ALA A 257 -1.42 -10.51 -19.29
CA ALA A 257 -1.51 -10.40 -17.84
C ALA A 257 -2.26 -9.12 -17.38
N ALA A 258 -2.09 -8.00 -18.09
CA ALA A 258 -2.80 -6.76 -17.80
C ALA A 258 -4.30 -6.90 -18.05
N VAL A 259 -4.68 -7.53 -19.17
CA VAL A 259 -6.09 -7.82 -19.48
C VAL A 259 -6.68 -8.74 -18.43
N VAL A 260 -5.99 -9.84 -18.08
CA VAL A 260 -6.45 -10.76 -17.03
C VAL A 260 -6.57 -10.06 -15.69
N ALA A 261 -5.60 -9.23 -15.29
CA ALA A 261 -5.66 -8.48 -14.05
C ALA A 261 -6.82 -7.46 -14.06
N ALA A 262 -7.00 -6.71 -15.16
CA ALA A 262 -8.09 -5.75 -15.29
C ALA A 262 -9.46 -6.44 -15.26
N VAL A 263 -9.60 -7.57 -15.96
CA VAL A 263 -10.81 -8.38 -15.93
C VAL A 263 -11.03 -8.97 -14.54
N ALA A 264 -10.00 -9.46 -13.84
CA ALA A 264 -10.15 -9.95 -12.48
C ALA A 264 -10.58 -8.84 -11.51
N THR A 265 -9.99 -7.64 -11.63
CA THR A 265 -10.37 -6.45 -10.86
C THR A 265 -11.81 -6.03 -11.13
N ALA A 266 -12.26 -6.10 -12.40
CA ALA A 266 -13.59 -5.67 -12.80
C ALA A 266 -14.67 -6.76 -12.63
N ALA A 267 -14.36 -8.03 -12.86
CA ALA A 267 -15.31 -9.14 -12.81
C ALA A 267 -15.57 -9.60 -11.38
N ALA A 268 -14.70 -9.26 -10.42
CA ALA A 268 -15.02 -9.42 -9.01
C ALA A 268 -16.35 -8.72 -8.68
N ASP A 269 -16.70 -7.62 -9.37
CA ASP A 269 -17.93 -6.82 -9.20
C ASP A 269 -19.21 -7.54 -9.69
N ALA A 270 -19.09 -8.47 -10.64
CA ALA A 270 -20.24 -9.06 -11.33
C ALA A 270 -20.88 -10.27 -10.61
N VAL A 271 -20.35 -10.66 -9.44
CA VAL A 271 -20.74 -11.89 -8.72
C VAL A 271 -21.53 -11.58 -7.43
N THR A 272 -21.70 -10.30 -7.10
CA THR A 272 -22.49 -9.82 -5.95
C THR A 272 -23.78 -9.17 -6.42
#